data_AF-A0A514WZZ9-F1
#
_entry.id   AF-A0A514WZZ9-F1
#
_cell.length_a   1.000
_cell.length_b   1.000
_cell.length_c   1.000
_cell.angle_alpha   90.00
_cell.angle_beta   90.00
_cell.angle_gamma   90.00
#
_symmetry.space_group_name_H-M   'P 1'
#
loop_
_entity.id
_entity.type
_entity.pdbx_description
1 polymer ?
#
loop_
_entity_poly.entity_id
_entity_poly.type
_entity_poly.pdbx_seq_one_letter_code
_entity_poly.pdbx_strand_id
1 'polypeptide(L)'
;MKFKFPLQKVMDHRKVKESLAQKDFQDVVAVLNEEQALLDKMNQDVQEARARMGMLSQTGGAQGPALSQIHEFLTGQKLRIAHQVAKVQQVEKLVEAKREILRQAALDYKIMEKMRENKFEAYKAERTIQDQKEMDENTILRFKAVKES
;
A
#
# COMPACT_ATOMS: atom_id res chain seq x y z
N MET A 1 -32.56 -22.12 -1.71
CA MET A 1 -31.59 -21.86 -0.61
C MET A 1 -30.64 -20.74 -1.03
N LYS A 2 -30.05 -19.98 -0.07
CA LYS A 2 -29.03 -18.96 -0.34
C LYS A 2 -27.63 -19.57 -0.19
N PHE A 3 -26.69 -19.20 -1.07
CA PHE A 3 -25.29 -19.62 -0.97
C PHE A 3 -24.66 -19.13 0.34
N LYS A 4 -23.93 -20.02 1.03
CA LYS A 4 -23.16 -19.69 2.23
C LYS A 4 -21.72 -20.12 2.02
N PHE A 5 -20.79 -19.16 2.05
CA PHE A 5 -19.38 -19.48 1.93
C PHE A 5 -18.83 -19.92 3.30
N PRO A 6 -18.29 -21.15 3.45
CA PRO A 6 -17.85 -21.65 4.76
C PRO A 6 -16.73 -20.83 5.40
N LEU A 7 -15.89 -20.19 4.57
CA LEU A 7 -14.72 -19.43 5.03
C LEU A 7 -14.95 -17.92 5.04
N GLN A 8 -16.22 -17.46 5.08
CA GLN A 8 -16.53 -16.03 5.07
C GLN A 8 -15.82 -15.26 6.19
N LYS A 9 -15.83 -15.79 7.42
CA LYS A 9 -15.12 -15.18 8.56
C LYS A 9 -13.60 -15.02 8.32
N VAL A 10 -12.99 -16.01 7.66
CA VAL A 10 -11.54 -15.98 7.34
C VAL A 10 -11.26 -14.92 6.28
N MET A 11 -12.12 -14.83 5.26
CA MET A 11 -12.05 -13.81 4.22
C MET A 11 -12.18 -12.40 4.81
N ASP A 12 -13.15 -12.18 5.69
CA ASP A 12 -13.37 -10.89 6.35
C ASP A 12 -12.16 -10.47 7.20
N HIS A 13 -11.58 -11.42 7.95
CA HIS A 13 -10.36 -11.16 8.72
C HIS A 13 -9.16 -10.82 7.82
N ARG A 14 -9.00 -11.49 6.66
CA ARG A 14 -7.93 -11.16 5.70
C ARG A 14 -8.13 -9.79 5.07
N LYS A 15 -9.37 -9.38 4.81
CA LYS A 15 -9.70 -8.02 4.34
C LYS A 15 -9.29 -6.95 5.36
N VAL A 16 -9.56 -7.20 6.65
CA VAL A 16 -9.11 -6.31 7.73
C VAL A 16 -7.58 -6.24 7.79
N LYS A 17 -6.89 -7.38 7.65
CA LYS A 17 -5.41 -7.40 7.60
C LYS A 17 -4.84 -6.61 6.42
N GLU A 18 -5.42 -6.74 5.24
CA GLU A 18 -5.05 -5.93 4.07
C GLU A 18 -5.26 -4.44 4.34
N SER A 19 -6.41 -4.07 4.91
CA SER A 19 -6.72 -2.67 5.24
C SER A 19 -5.74 -2.09 6.27
N LEU A 20 -5.36 -2.87 7.28
CA LEU A 20 -4.35 -2.46 8.26
C LEU A 20 -2.97 -2.31 7.61
N ALA A 21 -2.55 -3.28 6.78
CA ALA A 21 -1.28 -3.19 6.05
C ALA A 21 -1.24 -1.99 5.10
N GLN A 22 -2.38 -1.64 4.50
CA GLN A 22 -2.50 -0.47 3.63
C GLN A 22 -2.32 0.83 4.42
N LYS A 23 -2.95 0.93 5.59
CA LYS A 23 -2.76 2.08 6.49
C LYS A 23 -1.31 2.21 6.92
N ASP A 24 -0.71 1.12 7.43
CA ASP A 24 0.70 1.09 7.84
C ASP A 24 1.65 1.55 6.72
N PHE A 25 1.39 1.12 5.48
CA PHE A 25 2.16 1.54 4.32
C PHE A 25 2.01 3.05 4.05
N GLN A 26 0.78 3.56 4.09
CA GLN A 26 0.51 4.99 3.90
C GLN A 26 1.16 5.86 4.97
N ASP A 27 1.10 5.43 6.24
CA ASP A 27 1.72 6.13 7.36
C ASP A 27 3.24 6.27 7.16
N VAL A 28 3.91 5.20 6.72
CA VAL A 28 5.36 5.24 6.46
C VAL A 28 5.71 6.05 5.21
N VAL A 29 4.88 6.02 4.17
CA VAL A 29 5.06 6.86 2.97
C VAL A 29 4.93 8.34 3.33
N ALA A 30 4.00 8.71 4.22
CA ALA A 30 3.88 10.08 4.70
C ALA A 30 5.17 10.53 5.41
N VAL A 31 5.72 9.69 6.28
CA VAL A 31 7.01 9.95 6.94
C VAL A 31 8.13 10.10 5.91
N LEU A 32 8.21 9.23 4.88
CA LEU A 32 9.23 9.36 3.84
C LEU A 32 9.15 10.72 3.13
N ASN A 33 7.94 11.16 2.79
CA ASN A 33 7.72 12.44 2.12
C ASN A 33 8.15 13.62 2.99
N GLU A 34 7.87 13.57 4.31
CA GLU A 34 8.31 14.59 5.26
C GLU A 34 9.84 14.64 5.36
N GLU A 35 10.51 13.50 5.47
CA GLU A 35 11.97 13.43 5.54
C GLU A 35 12.64 13.89 4.24
N GLN A 36 12.03 13.60 3.09
CA GLN A 36 12.51 14.05 1.79
C GLN A 36 12.33 15.56 1.62
N ALA A 37 11.17 16.11 2.02
CA ALA A 37 10.93 17.55 2.00
C ALA A 37 11.91 18.31 2.91
N LEU A 38 12.24 17.74 4.07
CA LEU A 38 13.26 18.28 4.96
C LEU A 38 14.65 18.28 4.31
N LEU A 39 15.02 17.18 3.64
CA LEU A 39 16.29 17.08 2.92
C LEU A 39 16.37 18.12 1.78
N ASP A 40 15.30 18.27 1.01
CA ASP A 40 15.22 19.23 -0.08
C ASP A 40 15.37 20.67 0.43
N LYS A 41 14.71 21.00 1.54
CA LYS A 41 14.88 22.29 2.22
C LYS A 41 16.32 22.52 2.67
N MET A 42 16.97 21.53 3.30
CA MET A 42 18.37 21.66 3.71
C MET A 42 19.31 21.90 2.51
N ASN A 43 19.03 21.25 1.37
CA ASN A 43 19.80 21.46 0.14
C ASN A 43 19.57 22.87 -0.41
N GLN A 44 18.33 23.38 -0.41
CA GLN A 44 18.01 24.75 -0.79
C GLN A 44 18.76 25.78 0.08
N ASP A 45 18.73 25.60 1.42
CA ASP A 45 19.45 26.48 2.36
C ASP A 45 20.95 26.54 2.06
N VAL A 46 21.55 25.40 1.68
CA VAL A 46 22.96 25.32 1.27
C VAL A 46 23.22 26.05 -0.04
N GLN A 47 22.34 25.94 -1.03
CA GLN A 47 22.48 26.66 -2.29
C GLN A 47 22.37 28.17 -2.09
N GLU A 48 21.42 28.62 -1.26
CA GLU A 48 21.28 30.03 -0.91
C GLU A 48 22.50 30.58 -0.15
N ALA A 49 23.04 29.80 0.80
CA ALA A 49 24.26 30.17 1.51
C ALA A 49 25.47 30.27 0.57
N ARG A 50 25.59 29.35 -0.41
CA ARG A 50 26.63 29.42 -1.45
C ARG A 50 26.47 30.63 -2.36
N ALA A 51 25.25 30.95 -2.78
CA ALA A 51 24.96 32.14 -3.59
C ALA A 51 25.33 33.43 -2.84
N ARG A 52 24.96 33.53 -1.55
CA ARG A 52 25.34 34.65 -0.67
C ARG A 52 26.86 34.79 -0.54
N MET A 53 27.58 33.69 -0.32
CA MET A 53 29.04 33.67 -0.27
C MET A 53 29.66 34.18 -1.58
N GLY A 54 29.12 33.75 -2.74
CA GLY A 54 29.55 34.23 -4.05
C GLY A 54 29.38 35.74 -4.22
N MET A 55 28.23 36.30 -3.82
CA MET A 55 28.00 37.75 -3.87
C MET A 55 28.93 38.54 -2.94
N LEU A 56 29.15 38.05 -1.71
CA LEU A 56 30.06 38.65 -0.74
C LEU A 56 31.52 38.63 -1.21
N SER A 57 31.91 37.58 -1.93
CA SER A 57 33.26 37.48 -2.51
C SER A 57 33.47 38.44 -3.70
N GLN A 58 32.42 38.80 -4.43
CA GLN A 58 32.50 39.72 -5.58
C GLN A 58 32.44 41.20 -5.18
N THR A 59 31.80 41.53 -4.06
CA THR A 59 31.63 42.93 -3.61
C THR A 59 32.91 43.54 -3.05
N GLY A 60 33.89 42.73 -2.64
CA GLY A 60 35.19 43.20 -2.12
C GLY A 60 35.11 43.90 -0.75
N GLY A 61 36.24 43.98 -0.03
CA GLY A 61 36.35 44.65 1.27
C GLY A 61 36.52 43.72 2.48
N ALA A 62 36.41 44.26 3.70
CA ALA A 62 36.64 43.56 4.97
C ALA A 62 35.47 42.63 5.38
N GLN A 63 35.13 41.65 4.52
CA GLN A 63 34.04 40.69 4.72
C GLN A 63 34.49 39.37 5.40
N GLY A 64 35.74 39.30 5.88
CA GLY A 64 36.34 38.09 6.45
C GLY A 64 35.50 37.37 7.52
N PRO A 65 34.96 38.07 8.52
CA PRO A 65 34.12 37.45 9.54
C PRO A 65 32.80 36.86 8.99
N ALA A 66 32.14 37.57 8.06
CA ALA A 66 30.90 37.10 7.45
C ALA A 66 31.12 35.86 6.55
N LEU A 67 32.23 35.82 5.81
CA LEU A 67 32.62 34.67 5.00
C LEU A 67 32.94 33.45 5.89
N SER A 68 33.64 33.64 7.01
CA SER A 68 33.93 32.57 7.97
C SER A 68 32.66 31.96 8.55
N GLN A 69 31.68 32.79 8.93
CA GLN A 69 30.39 32.32 9.45
C GLN A 69 29.61 31.49 8.42
N ILE A 70 29.59 31.92 7.14
CA ILE A 70 28.94 31.15 6.08
C ILE A 70 29.66 29.81 5.84
N HIS A 71 31.00 29.81 5.87
CA HIS A 71 31.79 28.59 5.73
C HIS A 71 31.54 27.58 6.87
N GLU A 72 31.50 28.05 8.12
CA GLU A 72 31.14 27.23 9.28
C GLU A 72 29.72 26.66 9.15
N PHE A 73 28.74 27.50 8.76
CA PHE A 73 27.38 27.05 8.50
C PHE A 73 27.33 25.95 7.43
N LEU A 74 28.01 26.14 6.31
CA LEU A 74 28.05 25.15 5.21
C LEU A 74 28.70 23.83 5.64
N THR A 75 29.75 23.91 6.46
CA THR A 75 30.42 22.73 7.01
C THR A 75 29.49 21.95 7.95
N GLY A 76 28.79 22.66 8.84
CA GLY A 76 27.78 22.08 9.71
C GLY A 76 26.61 21.46 8.94
N GLN A 77 26.12 22.16 7.89
CA GLN A 77 25.04 21.64 7.06
C GLN A 77 25.42 20.39 6.28
N LYS A 78 26.68 20.27 5.86
CA LYS A 78 27.15 19.05 5.16
C LYS A 78 26.96 17.80 6.04
N LEU A 79 27.29 17.88 7.33
CA LEU A 79 27.08 16.78 8.27
C LEU A 79 25.59 16.49 8.47
N ARG A 80 24.78 17.54 8.68
CA ARG A 80 23.33 17.40 8.88
C ARG A 80 22.62 16.78 7.67
N ILE A 81 22.99 17.19 6.46
CA ILE A 81 22.50 16.60 5.21
C ILE A 81 22.90 15.14 5.10
N ALA A 82 24.15 14.78 5.42
CA ALA A 82 24.58 13.39 5.39
C ALA A 82 23.75 12.50 6.35
N HIS A 83 23.48 12.99 7.56
CA HIS A 83 22.59 12.31 8.49
C HIS A 83 21.14 12.21 7.97
N GLN A 84 20.62 13.29 7.38
CA GLN A 84 19.28 13.31 6.82
C GLN A 84 19.13 12.32 5.65
N VAL A 85 20.13 12.24 4.77
CA VAL A 85 20.18 11.24 3.69
C VAL A 85 20.16 9.81 4.25
N ALA A 86 20.95 9.53 5.29
CA ALA A 86 20.94 8.22 5.93
C ALA A 86 19.56 7.89 6.54
N LYS A 87 18.89 8.89 7.11
CA LYS A 87 17.53 8.74 7.64
C LYS A 87 16.50 8.46 6.55
N VAL A 88 16.54 9.21 5.44
CA VAL A 88 15.71 8.95 4.25
C VAL A 88 15.89 7.50 3.78
N GLN A 89 17.14 7.05 3.61
CA GLN A 89 17.44 5.67 3.21
C GLN A 89 16.91 4.61 4.18
N GLN A 90 16.91 4.89 5.49
CA GLN A 90 16.32 3.98 6.48
C GLN A 90 14.80 3.91 6.33
N VAL A 91 14.14 5.06 6.11
CA VAL A 91 12.69 5.12 5.91
C VAL A 91 12.30 4.47 4.58
N GLU A 92 13.07 4.65 3.50
CA GLU A 92 12.85 3.97 2.22
C GLU A 92 12.85 2.44 2.37
N LYS A 93 13.80 1.89 3.14
CA LYS A 93 13.82 0.46 3.46
C LYS A 93 12.57 0.02 4.21
N LEU A 94 12.07 0.87 5.12
CA LEU A 94 10.84 0.60 5.85
C LEU A 94 9.60 0.64 4.93
N VAL A 95 9.53 1.60 4.01
CA VAL A 95 8.48 1.69 2.97
C VAL A 95 8.44 0.40 2.17
N GLU A 96 9.59 -0.07 1.69
CA GLU A 96 9.65 -1.29 0.87
C GLU A 96 9.25 -2.53 1.67
N ALA A 97 9.67 -2.63 2.95
CA ALA A 97 9.22 -3.71 3.82
C ALA A 97 7.69 -3.69 4.05
N LYS A 98 7.09 -2.52 4.27
CA LYS A 98 5.63 -2.37 4.43
C LYS A 98 4.88 -2.64 3.13
N ARG A 99 5.45 -2.24 1.99
CA ARG A 99 4.91 -2.52 0.66
C ARG A 99 4.80 -4.02 0.42
N GLU A 100 5.82 -4.78 0.79
CA GLU A 100 5.82 -6.23 0.63
C GLU A 100 4.78 -6.92 1.53
N ILE A 101 4.62 -6.43 2.77
CA ILE A 101 3.57 -6.90 3.69
C ILE A 101 2.17 -6.64 3.10
N LEU A 102 1.93 -5.44 2.57
CA LEU A 102 0.67 -5.10 1.90
C LEU A 102 0.43 -6.01 0.69
N ARG A 103 1.45 -6.22 -0.14
CA ARG A 103 1.38 -7.10 -1.32
C ARG A 103 0.95 -8.51 -0.92
N GLN A 104 1.56 -9.07 0.13
CA GLN A 104 1.21 -10.41 0.62
C GLN A 104 -0.22 -10.45 1.19
N ALA A 105 -0.63 -9.45 1.97
CA ALA A 105 -1.98 -9.38 2.52
C ALA A 105 -3.06 -9.28 1.43
N ALA A 106 -2.80 -8.47 0.39
CA ALA A 106 -3.69 -8.33 -0.77
C ALA A 106 -3.79 -9.65 -1.56
N LEU A 107 -2.67 -10.36 -1.74
CA LEU A 107 -2.68 -11.69 -2.36
C LEU A 107 -3.49 -12.70 -1.56
N ASP A 108 -3.32 -12.73 -0.24
CA ASP A 108 -4.04 -13.64 0.65
C ASP A 108 -5.55 -13.40 0.60
N TYR A 109 -5.99 -12.14 0.50
CA TYR A 109 -7.40 -11.79 0.32
C TYR A 109 -7.91 -12.19 -1.07
N LYS A 110 -7.16 -11.90 -2.14
CA LYS A 110 -7.51 -12.25 -3.52
C LYS A 110 -7.66 -13.77 -3.74
N ILE A 111 -6.84 -14.57 -3.06
CA ILE A 111 -6.96 -16.04 -3.07
C ILE A 111 -8.32 -16.47 -2.48
N MET A 112 -8.76 -15.83 -1.39
CA MET A 112 -10.05 -16.13 -0.78
C MET A 112 -11.23 -15.72 -1.67
N GLU A 113 -11.14 -14.57 -2.34
CA GLU A 113 -12.15 -14.15 -3.31
C GLU A 113 -12.31 -15.16 -4.43
N LYS A 114 -11.20 -15.57 -5.06
CA LYS A 114 -11.22 -16.58 -6.12
C LYS A 114 -11.77 -17.91 -5.63
N MET A 115 -11.44 -18.32 -4.40
CA MET A 115 -12.01 -19.54 -3.80
C MET A 115 -13.52 -19.43 -3.59
N ARG A 116 -14.00 -18.26 -3.14
CA ARG A 116 -15.44 -18.00 -2.96
C ARG A 116 -16.18 -18.04 -4.28
N GLU A 117 -15.64 -17.43 -5.32
CA GLU A 117 -16.18 -17.45 -6.68
C GLU A 117 -16.31 -18.88 -7.21
N ASN A 118 -15.23 -19.67 -7.14
CA ASN A 118 -15.24 -21.07 -7.57
C ASN A 118 -16.30 -21.89 -6.83
N LYS A 119 -16.44 -21.70 -5.51
CA LYS A 119 -17.46 -22.38 -4.70
C LYS A 119 -18.88 -21.91 -5.04
N PHE A 120 -19.04 -20.66 -5.42
CA PHE A 120 -20.33 -20.11 -5.83
C PHE A 120 -20.77 -20.70 -7.18
N GLU A 121 -19.85 -20.81 -8.14
CA GLU A 121 -20.14 -21.45 -9.42
C GLU A 121 -20.46 -22.95 -9.26
N ALA A 122 -19.73 -23.66 -8.41
CA ALA A 122 -20.06 -25.05 -8.08
C ALA A 122 -21.46 -25.20 -7.46
N TYR A 123 -21.81 -24.30 -6.53
CA TYR A 123 -23.15 -24.28 -5.92
C TYR A 123 -24.26 -24.01 -6.95
N LYS A 124 -24.04 -23.11 -7.92
CA LYS A 124 -24.99 -22.88 -9.00
C LYS A 124 -25.17 -24.12 -9.86
N ALA A 125 -24.08 -24.77 -10.26
CA ALA A 125 -24.12 -25.97 -11.10
C ALA A 125 -24.88 -27.11 -10.41
N GLU A 126 -24.59 -27.35 -9.13
CA GLU A 126 -25.30 -28.36 -8.32
C GLU A 126 -26.79 -28.02 -8.20
N ARG A 127 -27.13 -26.75 -8.01
CA ARG A 127 -28.53 -26.31 -7.95
C ARG A 127 -29.26 -26.56 -9.27
N THR A 128 -28.64 -26.25 -10.41
CA THR A 128 -29.23 -26.52 -11.73
C THR A 128 -29.47 -28.01 -11.95
N ILE A 129 -28.52 -28.86 -11.55
CA ILE A 129 -28.67 -30.33 -11.65
C ILE A 129 -29.83 -30.80 -10.77
N GLN A 130 -29.96 -30.26 -9.56
CA GLN A 130 -31.04 -30.65 -8.65
C GLN A 130 -32.41 -30.17 -9.12
N ASP A 131 -32.51 -28.93 -9.60
CA ASP A 131 -33.74 -28.38 -10.18
C ASP A 131 -34.19 -29.21 -11.41
N GLN A 132 -33.24 -29.66 -12.25
CA GLN A 132 -33.54 -30.54 -13.38
C GLN A 132 -34.08 -31.90 -12.93
N LYS A 133 -33.46 -32.53 -11.92
CA LYS A 133 -33.94 -33.80 -11.36
C LYS A 133 -35.35 -33.66 -10.78
N GLU A 134 -35.61 -32.60 -10.02
CA GLU A 134 -36.93 -32.30 -9.47
C GLU A 134 -37.98 -32.11 -10.59
N MET A 135 -37.63 -31.47 -11.71
CA MET A 135 -38.50 -31.37 -12.89
C MET A 135 -38.78 -32.73 -13.54
N ASP A 136 -37.76 -33.56 -13.73
CA ASP A 136 -37.89 -34.87 -14.37
C ASP A 136 -38.76 -35.81 -13.49
N GLU A 137 -38.54 -35.82 -12.17
CA GLU A 137 -39.35 -36.59 -11.22
C GLU A 137 -40.82 -36.15 -11.24
N ASN A 138 -41.08 -34.83 -11.22
CA ASN A 138 -42.45 -34.30 -11.32
C ASN A 138 -43.12 -34.66 -12.65
N THR A 139 -42.36 -34.70 -13.74
CA THR A 139 -42.86 -35.11 -15.05
C THR A 139 -43.25 -36.58 -15.04
N ILE A 140 -42.39 -37.46 -14.50
CA ILE A 140 -42.67 -38.90 -14.36
C ILE A 140 -43.92 -39.14 -13.48
N LEU A 141 -44.04 -38.45 -12.36
CA LEU A 141 -45.22 -38.57 -11.47
C LEU A 141 -46.51 -38.15 -12.17
N ARG A 142 -46.49 -37.04 -12.93
CA ARG A 142 -47.64 -36.61 -13.74
C ARG A 142 -48.01 -37.62 -14.81
N PHE A 143 -47.03 -38.17 -15.53
CA PHE A 143 -47.29 -39.19 -16.55
C PHE A 143 -47.84 -40.48 -15.96
N LYS A 144 -47.38 -40.92 -14.78
CA LYS A 144 -47.95 -42.08 -14.09
C LYS A 144 -49.39 -41.84 -13.64
N ALA A 145 -49.68 -40.68 -13.05
CA ALA A 145 -51.03 -40.33 -12.59
C ALA A 145 -52.05 -40.29 -13.76
N VAL A 146 -51.65 -39.81 -14.94
CA VAL A 146 -52.50 -39.80 -16.15
C VAL A 146 -52.76 -41.21 -16.70
N LYS A 147 -51.86 -42.17 -16.47
CA LYS A 147 -51.97 -43.55 -16.98
C LYS A 147 -52.83 -44.45 -16.09
N GLU A 148 -53.06 -44.05 -14.84
CA GLU A 148 -53.90 -44.75 -13.86
C GLU A 148 -55.32 -44.16 -13.74
N SER A 149 -55.62 -43.11 -14.51
CA SER A 149 -56.96 -42.51 -14.67
C SER A 149 -57.66 -43.04 -15.92
#